data_AF-A0A725FV00-F1
#
_entry.id   AF-A0A725FV00-F1
#
_cell.length_a   1.000
_cell.length_b   1.000
_cell.length_c   1.000
_cell.angle_alpha   90.00
_cell.angle_beta   90.00
_cell.angle_gamma   90.00
#
_symmetry.space_group_name_H-M   'P 1'
#
loop_
_entity.id
_entity.type
_entity.pdbx_description
1 polymer ?
#
loop_
_entity_poly.entity_id
_entity_poly.type
_entity_poly.pdbx_seq_one_letter_code
_entity_poly.pdbx_strand_id
1 'polypeptide(L)' 'RVNALREKQISDYEETYRMLSDTELRPSGLVGNTDAERTIGARAMESAKKTFLDGLRPLVEEMLGSYLNVQWRRN' A
#
# COMPACT_ATOMS: atom_id res chain seq x y z
N ARG A 1 1.22 10.88 13.22
CA ARG A 1 1.32 10.90 11.74
C ARG A 1 1.69 9.52 11.19
N VAL A 2 2.83 8.93 11.57
CA VAL A 2 3.23 7.59 11.09
C VAL A 2 2.31 6.46 11.56
N ASN A 3 1.84 6.46 12.82
CA ASN A 3 0.89 5.44 13.30
C ASN A 3 -0.44 5.47 12.53
N ALA A 4 -0.99 6.66 12.29
CA ALA A 4 -2.19 6.83 11.47
C ALA A 4 -1.98 6.32 10.02
N LEU A 5 -0.78 6.48 9.45
CA LEU A 5 -0.46 5.89 8.14
C LEU A 5 -0.42 4.35 8.20
N ARG A 6 0.06 3.75 9.30
CA ARG A 6 0.04 2.29 9.47
C ARG A 6 -1.38 1.75 9.65
N GLU A 7 -2.19 2.41 10.46
CA GLU A 7 -3.61 2.07 10.62
C GLU A 7 -4.34 2.15 9.28
N LYS A 8 -4.10 3.24 8.52
CA LYS A 8 -4.63 3.39 7.16
C LYS A 8 -4.14 2.28 6.23
N GLN A 9 -2.87 1.88 6.30
CA GLN A 9 -2.34 0.79 5.47
C GLN A 9 -3.09 -0.54 5.69
N ILE A 10 -3.45 -0.85 6.93
CA ILE A 10 -4.22 -2.05 7.27
C ILE A 10 -5.63 -1.94 6.68
N SER A 11 -6.31 -0.81 6.88
CA SER A 11 -7.65 -0.55 6.31
C SER A 11 -7.63 -0.63 4.77
N ASP A 12 -6.65 0.03 4.13
CA ASP A 12 -6.50 0.05 2.68
C ASP A 12 -6.33 -1.37 2.11
N TYR A 13 -5.61 -2.25 2.82
CA TYR A 13 -5.47 -3.66 2.45
C TYR A 13 -6.82 -4.38 2.52
N GLU A 14 -7.54 -4.27 3.64
CA GLU A 14 -8.82 -4.95 3.85
C GLU A 14 -9.88 -4.51 2.84
N GLU A 15 -9.99 -3.20 2.60
CA GLU A 15 -10.90 -2.62 1.62
C GLU A 15 -10.56 -3.05 0.20
N THR A 16 -9.27 -2.99 -0.17
CA THR A 16 -8.83 -3.40 -1.52
C THR A 16 -9.03 -4.90 -1.72
N TYR A 17 -8.73 -5.72 -0.72
CA TYR A 17 -8.96 -7.16 -0.77
C TYR A 17 -10.43 -7.47 -0.97
N ARG A 18 -11.32 -6.80 -0.22
CA ARG A 18 -12.76 -7.01 -0.32
C ARG A 18 -13.28 -6.59 -1.69
N MET A 19 -12.84 -5.44 -2.19
CA MET A 19 -13.18 -4.96 -3.52
C MET A 19 -12.77 -5.96 -4.59
N LEU A 20 -11.52 -6.44 -4.60
CA LEU A 20 -11.04 -7.45 -5.56
C LEU A 20 -11.80 -8.78 -5.44
N SER A 21 -12.14 -9.21 -4.23
CA SER A 21 -12.96 -10.41 -4.00
C SER A 21 -14.36 -10.25 -4.61
N ASP A 22 -14.99 -9.09 -4.41
CA ASP A 22 -16.33 -8.79 -4.90
C ASP A 22 -16.36 -8.58 -6.43
N THR A 23 -15.32 -8.01 -7.03
CA THR A 23 -15.27 -7.68 -8.47
C THR A 23 -14.63 -8.76 -9.34
N GLU A 24 -13.67 -9.54 -8.84
CA GLU A 24 -12.94 -10.54 -9.63
C GLU A 24 -13.28 -11.97 -9.23
N LEU A 25 -13.25 -12.29 -7.92
CA LEU A 25 -13.45 -13.67 -7.45
C LEU A 25 -14.91 -14.09 -7.48
N ARG A 26 -15.83 -13.26 -6.96
CA ARG A 26 -17.25 -13.58 -6.88
C ARG A 26 -17.87 -13.84 -8.26
N PRO A 27 -17.66 -12.99 -9.29
CA PRO A 27 -18.21 -13.27 -10.62
C PRO A 27 -17.63 -14.52 -11.28
N SER A 28 -16.40 -14.88 -10.92
CA SER A 28 -15.71 -16.06 -11.45
C SER A 28 -15.99 -17.34 -10.64
N GLY A 29 -16.76 -17.27 -9.56
CA GLY A 29 -17.00 -18.40 -8.65
C GLY A 29 -15.74 -18.88 -7.92
N LEU A 30 -14.73 -18.02 -7.77
CA LEU A 30 -13.42 -18.35 -7.18
C LEU A 30 -13.30 -17.96 -5.70
N VAL A 31 -14.37 -17.51 -5.07
CA VAL A 31 -14.38 -17.25 -3.61
C VAL A 31 -14.16 -18.58 -2.87
N GLY A 32 -13.22 -18.62 -1.94
CA GLY A 32 -12.77 -19.85 -1.27
C GLY A 32 -11.70 -20.64 -2.04
N ASN A 33 -11.29 -20.19 -3.25
CA ASN A 33 -10.11 -20.73 -3.91
C ASN A 33 -8.85 -20.08 -3.31
N THR A 34 -8.09 -20.87 -2.57
CA THR A 34 -6.90 -20.39 -1.84
C THR A 34 -5.85 -19.72 -2.73
N ASP A 35 -5.66 -20.20 -3.96
CA ASP A 35 -4.64 -19.65 -4.86
C ASP A 35 -5.10 -18.32 -5.48
N ALA A 36 -6.38 -18.22 -5.82
CA ALA A 36 -6.98 -16.98 -6.30
C ALA A 36 -7.01 -15.92 -5.17
N GLU A 37 -7.39 -16.32 -3.96
CA GLU A 37 -7.37 -15.45 -2.77
C GLU A 37 -5.96 -14.98 -2.41
N ARG A 38 -4.95 -15.87 -2.48
CA ARG A 38 -3.55 -15.49 -2.29
C ARG A 38 -3.10 -14.46 -3.33
N THR A 39 -3.52 -14.62 -4.58
CA THR A 39 -3.17 -13.70 -5.68
C THR A 39 -3.74 -12.30 -5.44
N ILE A 40 -5.04 -12.19 -5.14
CA ILE A 40 -5.64 -10.88 -4.86
C ILE A 40 -5.13 -10.28 -3.54
N GLY A 41 -4.79 -11.13 -2.56
CA GLY A 41 -4.15 -10.70 -1.30
C GLY A 41 -2.80 -10.04 -1.53
N ALA A 42 -1.95 -10.63 -2.37
CA ALA A 42 -0.67 -10.03 -2.74
C ALA A 42 -0.87 -8.67 -3.45
N ARG A 43 -1.83 -8.57 -4.37
CA ARG A 43 -2.17 -7.32 -5.07
C ARG A 43 -2.72 -6.25 -4.13
N ALA A 44 -3.59 -6.61 -3.20
CA ALA A 44 -4.12 -5.70 -2.18
C ALA A 44 -2.99 -5.17 -1.27
N MET A 45 -2.06 -6.04 -0.86
CA MET A 45 -0.93 -5.65 -0.02
C MET A 45 0.02 -4.70 -0.76
N GLU A 46 0.30 -4.96 -2.03
CA GLU A 46 1.11 -4.07 -2.86
C GLU A 46 0.46 -2.69 -3.06
N SER A 47 -0.86 -2.67 -3.29
CA SER A 47 -1.65 -1.44 -3.36
C SER A 47 -1.57 -0.63 -2.06
N ALA A 48 -1.83 -1.26 -0.92
CA ALA A 48 -1.77 -0.61 0.38
C ALA A 48 -0.36 -0.10 0.72
N LYS A 49 0.68 -0.87 0.37
CA LYS A 49 2.08 -0.46 0.54
C LYS A 49 2.42 0.78 -0.29
N LYS A 50 1.94 0.86 -1.54
CA LYS A 50 2.14 2.04 -2.39
C LYS A 50 1.54 3.28 -1.75
N THR A 51 0.27 3.22 -1.32
CA THR A 51 -0.42 4.33 -0.65
C THR A 51 0.29 4.75 0.65
N PHE A 52 0.75 3.78 1.44
CA PHE A 52 1.53 4.05 2.65
C PHE A 52 2.83 4.81 2.35
N LEU A 53 3.59 4.38 1.34
CA LEU A 53 4.84 5.03 0.93
C LEU A 53 4.60 6.43 0.35
N ASP A 54 3.52 6.61 -0.40
CA ASP A 54 3.12 7.93 -0.91
C ASP A 54 2.77 8.89 0.24
N GLY A 55 2.14 8.40 1.31
CA GLY A 55 1.89 9.17 2.54
C GLY A 55 3.14 9.46 3.36
N LEU A 56 4.16 8.59 3.31
CA LEU A 56 5.45 8.82 3.97
C LEU A 56 6.35 9.83 3.23
N ARG A 57 6.29 9.87 1.89
CA ARG A 57 7.14 10.74 1.07
C ARG A 57 7.19 12.20 1.53
N PRO A 58 6.07 12.91 1.75
CA PRO A 58 6.12 14.30 2.20
C PRO A 58 6.72 14.45 3.61
N LEU A 59 6.52 13.47 4.51
CA LEU A 59 7.11 13.50 5.85
C LEU A 59 8.63 13.33 5.80
N VAL A 60 9.11 12.44 4.93
CA VAL A 60 10.53 12.23 4.69
C VAL A 60 11.16 13.47 4.06
N GLU A 61 10.48 14.10 3.10
CA GLU A 61 10.96 15.32 2.44
C GLU A 61 11.04 16.51 3.40
N GLU A 62 10.05 16.67 4.29
CA GLU A 62 10.08 17.68 5.36
C GLU A 62 11.27 17.48 6.31
N MET A 63 11.56 16.23 6.70
CA MET A 63 12.61 15.94 7.68
C MET A 63 14.02 15.87 7.09
N LEU A 64 14.17 15.35 5.87
CA LEU A 64 15.46 15.02 5.27
C LEU A 64 15.77 15.80 3.99
N GLY A 65 14.83 16.58 3.44
CA GLY A 65 15.01 17.27 2.17
C GLY A 65 16.22 18.21 2.13
N SER A 66 16.51 18.90 3.24
CA SER A 66 17.70 19.77 3.36
C SER A 66 19.01 18.98 3.35
N TYR A 67 19.05 17.82 4.03
CA TYR A 67 20.22 16.94 4.08
C TYR A 67 20.49 16.25 2.73
N LEU A 68 19.42 15.81 2.05
CA LEU A 68 19.52 15.18 0.74
C LEU A 68 20.04 16.17 -0.31
N ASN A 69 19.61 17.43 -0.30
CA ASN A 69 20.12 18.47 -1.21
C ASN A 69 21.62 18.78 -1.01
N VAL A 70 22.12 18.73 0.23
CA VAL A 70 23.54 18.95 0.52
C VAL A 70 24.42 17.81 0.00
N GLN A 71 23.91 16.56 -0.01
CA GLN A 71 24.62 15.44 -0.64
C GLN A 71 24.68 15.54 -2.17
N TRP A 72 23.60 16.00 -2.83
CA TRP A 72 23.59 16.20 -4.28
C TRP A 72 24.58 17.27 -4.76
N ARG A 73 24.85 18.33 -3.98
CA ARG A 73 25.86 19.35 -4.35
C ARG A 73 27.31 18.92 -4.09
N ARG A 74 27.52 17.83 -3.35
CA ARG A 74 28.86 17.32 -2.98
C ARG A 74 29.36 16.21 -3.92
N ASN A 75 28.48 15.63 -4.73
CA ASN A 75 28.80 14.69 -5.81
C ASN A 75 28.80 15.42 -7.15
#